data_AF-A0A3D3SUN4-F1
#
_entry.id   AF-A0A3D3SUN4-F1
#
_cell.length_a   1.000
_cell.length_b   1.000
_cell.length_c   1.000
_cell.angle_alpha   90.00
_cell.angle_beta   90.00
_cell.angle_gamma   90.00
#
_symmetry.space_group_name_H-M   'P 1'
#
loop_
_entity.id
_entity.type
_entity.pdbx_description
1 polymer ?
#
loop_
_entity_poly.entity_id
_entity_poly.type
_entity_poly.pdbx_seq_one_letter_code
_entity_poly.pdbx_strand_id
1 'polypeptide(L)'
;MKRMLFNATHSEELRVAIVDGQRLVDLDIEAAGREQRKSNIYKGVVTRVEPSLEACFVNYGEERHGFLPFKEIAKEFCKPGVDLSRAGIKDAISEGTELLVQVEKEERGNKGAALTTFISIAGRYL
;
A
#
# COMPACT_ATOMS: atom_id res chain seq x y z
N MET A 1 2.80 28.03 -23.46
CA MET A 1 2.24 26.66 -23.62
C MET A 1 2.89 25.82 -22.56
N LYS A 2 2.06 25.20 -21.71
CA LYS A 2 2.54 24.32 -20.64
C LYS A 2 2.96 22.97 -21.21
N ARG A 3 4.15 22.50 -20.81
CA ARG A 3 4.74 21.23 -21.24
C ARG A 3 5.31 20.52 -20.02
N MET A 4 5.27 19.19 -20.04
CA MET A 4 5.95 18.33 -19.09
C MET A 4 7.11 17.66 -19.83
N LEU A 5 8.33 17.81 -19.31
CA LEU A 5 9.56 17.30 -19.90
C LEU A 5 10.11 16.19 -19.02
N PHE A 6 10.36 15.03 -19.60
CA PHE A 6 10.98 13.88 -18.93
C PHE A 6 12.42 13.73 -19.41
N ASN A 7 13.35 13.58 -18.48
CA ASN A 7 14.73 13.20 -18.78
C ASN A 7 15.09 11.95 -17.98
N ALA A 8 15.20 10.85 -18.70
CA ALA A 8 15.51 9.51 -18.19
C ALA A 8 16.76 8.92 -18.88
N THR A 9 17.63 9.77 -19.43
CA THR A 9 18.87 9.31 -20.11
C THR A 9 19.85 8.64 -19.15
N HIS A 10 19.82 9.08 -17.89
CA HIS A 10 20.69 8.62 -16.82
C HIS A 10 19.93 7.64 -15.93
N SER A 11 20.53 6.50 -15.62
CA SER A 11 19.91 5.45 -14.79
C SER A 11 19.83 5.83 -13.31
N GLU A 12 20.70 6.74 -12.89
CA GLU A 12 20.87 7.19 -11.52
C GLU A 12 19.84 8.26 -11.10
N GLU A 13 19.27 8.98 -12.07
CA GLU A 13 18.29 10.04 -11.82
C GLU A 13 17.20 10.10 -12.90
N LEU A 14 15.95 10.23 -12.47
CA LEU A 14 14.84 10.62 -13.32
C LEU A 14 14.48 12.07 -13.00
N ARG A 15 14.36 12.91 -14.04
CA ARG A 15 14.00 14.31 -13.88
C ARG A 15 12.72 14.63 -14.64
N VAL A 16 11.78 15.27 -13.95
CA VAL A 16 10.52 15.73 -14.52
C VAL A 16 10.38 17.24 -14.30
N ALA A 17 10.28 18.00 -15.39
CA ALA A 17 10.12 19.45 -15.33
C ALA A 17 8.77 19.88 -15.92
N ILE A 18 8.06 20.77 -15.22
CA ILE A 18 6.90 21.47 -15.76
C ILE A 18 7.36 22.85 -16.20
N VAL A 19 7.14 23.19 -17.47
CA VAL A 19 7.52 24.50 -18.04
C VAL A 19 6.32 25.19 -18.67
N ASP A 20 6.27 26.51 -18.62
CA ASP A 20 5.35 27.33 -19.43
C ASP A 20 6.16 28.19 -20.41
N GLY A 21 6.13 27.83 -21.69
CA GLY A 21 7.05 28.40 -22.66
C GLY A 21 8.49 28.00 -22.30
N GLN A 22 9.36 28.97 -22.01
CA GLN A 22 10.74 28.74 -21.59
C GLN A 22 10.96 28.94 -20.07
N ARG A 23 9.89 29.23 -19.31
CA ARG A 23 9.95 29.42 -17.87
C ARG A 23 9.73 28.09 -17.15
N LEU A 24 10.67 27.71 -16.29
CA LEU A 24 10.50 26.58 -15.36
C LEU A 24 9.44 26.94 -14.31
N VAL A 25 8.48 26.04 -14.11
CA VAL A 25 7.40 26.16 -13.12
C VAL A 25 7.65 25.23 -11.95
N ASP A 26 8.02 23.98 -12.22
CA ASP A 26 8.25 22.96 -11.21
C ASP A 26 9.30 21.96 -11.70
N LEU A 27 10.02 21.34 -10.76
CA LEU A 27 11.06 20.36 -11.03
C LEU A 27 11.06 19.29 -9.94
N ASP A 28 10.86 18.06 -10.35
CA ASP A 28 11.00 16.88 -9.51
C ASP A 28 12.18 16.04 -9.99
N ILE A 29 12.97 15.53 -9.04
CA ILE A 29 14.14 14.70 -9.30
C ILE A 29 14.06 13.48 -8.39
N GLU A 30 13.96 12.31 -9.01
CA GLU A 30 13.94 11.03 -8.32
C GLU A 30 15.31 10.35 -8.50
N ALA A 31 15.98 10.06 -7.40
CA ALA A 31 17.26 9.36 -7.39
C ALA A 31 17.06 7.85 -7.23
N ALA A 32 17.84 7.05 -7.95
CA ALA A 32 17.80 5.61 -7.86
C ALA A 32 18.08 5.10 -6.43
N GLY A 33 17.33 4.08 -5.99
CA GLY A 33 17.58 3.39 -4.72
C GLY A 33 16.86 3.95 -3.48
N ARG A 34 16.02 5.00 -3.62
CA ARG A 34 15.17 5.51 -2.53
C ARG A 34 13.69 5.31 -2.84
N GLU A 35 13.31 4.08 -3.14
CA GLU A 35 11.91 3.72 -3.36
C GLU A 35 11.14 3.76 -2.04
N GLN A 36 10.21 4.72 -1.93
CA GLN A 36 9.22 4.70 -0.86
C GLN A 36 8.07 3.81 -1.30
N ARG A 37 7.74 2.83 -0.46
CA ARG A 37 6.64 1.88 -0.68
C ARG A 37 5.39 2.28 0.08
N LYS A 38 5.47 3.27 0.96
CA LYS A 38 4.30 3.84 1.63
C LYS A 38 3.24 4.24 0.59
N SER A 39 2.00 3.88 0.87
CA SER A 39 0.81 4.10 0.03
C SER A 39 0.71 3.22 -1.23
N ASN A 40 1.70 2.37 -1.52
CA ASN A 40 1.57 1.39 -2.60
C ASN A 40 0.39 0.45 -2.33
N ILE A 41 -0.27 0.03 -3.41
CA ILE A 41 -1.45 -0.85 -3.38
C ILE A 41 -1.09 -2.15 -4.07
N TYR A 42 -1.37 -3.27 -3.41
CA TYR A 42 -1.07 -4.61 -3.88
C TYR A 42 -2.31 -5.50 -3.79
N LYS A 43 -2.35 -6.53 -4.65
CA LYS A 43 -3.19 -7.70 -4.40
C LYS A 43 -2.38 -8.68 -3.55
N GLY A 44 -2.86 -8.98 -2.36
CA GLY A 44 -2.20 -9.89 -1.43
C GLY A 44 -3.06 -11.12 -1.10
N VAL A 45 -2.43 -12.13 -0.51
CA VAL A 45 -3.08 -13.35 -0.05
C VAL A 45 -2.83 -13.54 1.44
N VAL A 46 -3.89 -13.78 2.22
CA VAL A 46 -3.75 -14.09 3.65
C VAL A 46 -3.03 -15.42 3.80
N THR A 47 -1.87 -15.40 4.45
CA THR A 47 -1.06 -16.61 4.68
C THR A 47 -1.32 -17.23 6.04
N ARG A 48 -1.70 -16.42 7.03
CA ARG A 48 -1.93 -16.87 8.40
C ARG A 48 -2.87 -15.93 9.13
N VAL A 49 -3.84 -16.48 9.86
CA VAL A 49 -4.71 -15.72 10.77
C VAL A 49 -4.22 -15.89 12.21
N GLU A 50 -4.06 -14.78 12.94
CA GLU A 50 -3.55 -14.76 14.32
C GLU A 50 -4.58 -14.13 15.27
N PRO A 51 -5.46 -14.94 15.90
CA PRO A 51 -6.52 -14.43 16.79
C PRO A 51 -5.97 -13.69 18.01
N SER A 52 -4.84 -14.13 18.57
CA SER A 52 -4.22 -13.47 19.72
C SER A 52 -3.84 -12.01 19.46
N LEU A 53 -3.62 -11.65 18.19
CA LEU A 53 -3.30 -10.30 17.76
C LEU A 53 -4.50 -9.58 17.14
N GLU A 54 -5.64 -10.26 16.99
CA GLU A 54 -6.78 -9.83 16.17
C GLU A 54 -6.31 -9.30 14.81
N ALA A 55 -5.47 -10.09 14.13
CA ALA A 55 -4.81 -9.70 12.88
C ALA A 55 -4.47 -10.91 12.00
N CYS A 56 -4.17 -10.65 10.74
CA CYS A 56 -3.67 -11.65 9.80
C CYS A 56 -2.38 -11.18 9.12
N PHE A 57 -1.61 -12.14 8.64
CA PHE A 57 -0.41 -11.89 7.84
C PHE A 57 -0.72 -12.10 6.38
N VAL A 58 -0.29 -11.16 5.54
CA VAL A 58 -0.59 -11.11 4.12
C VAL A 58 0.71 -11.19 3.33
N ASN A 59 0.80 -12.11 2.39
CA ASN A 59 1.84 -12.09 1.36
C ASN A 59 1.37 -11.16 0.23
N TYR A 60 2.10 -10.07 0.02
CA TYR A 60 1.83 -9.07 -1.02
C TYR A 60 2.99 -8.93 -2.01
N GLY A 61 3.91 -9.91 -2.03
CA GLY A 61 5.05 -9.97 -2.95
C GLY A 61 6.39 -9.52 -2.36
N GLU A 62 6.41 -9.03 -1.12
CA GLU A 62 7.65 -8.67 -0.41
C GLU A 62 8.22 -9.83 0.42
N GLU A 63 9.50 -9.71 0.79
CA GLU A 63 10.22 -10.72 1.58
C GLU A 63 9.52 -10.99 2.93
N ARG A 64 9.01 -9.94 3.58
CA ARG A 64 8.27 -10.05 4.84
C ARG A 64 6.78 -9.91 4.59
N HIS A 65 6.01 -10.84 5.17
CA HIS A 65 4.56 -10.73 5.13
C HIS A 65 4.11 -9.49 5.90
N GLY A 66 3.12 -8.80 5.36
CA GLY A 66 2.55 -7.61 5.96
C GLY A 66 1.60 -7.97 7.08
N PHE A 67 1.49 -7.06 8.05
CA PHE A 67 0.59 -7.18 9.18
C PHE A 67 -0.70 -6.41 8.90
N LEU A 68 -1.82 -7.12 8.85
CA LEU A 68 -3.15 -6.57 8.58
C LEU A 68 -4.07 -6.78 9.81
N PRO A 69 -4.28 -5.74 10.64
CA PRO A 69 -5.19 -5.80 11.79
C PRO A 69 -6.64 -6.01 11.36
N PHE A 70 -7.45 -6.71 12.15
CA PHE A 70 -8.85 -6.96 11.83
C PHE A 70 -9.67 -5.68 11.62
N LYS A 71 -9.41 -4.65 12.42
CA LYS A 71 -10.04 -3.33 12.30
C LYS A 71 -9.74 -2.60 10.98
N GLU A 72 -8.71 -3.03 10.25
CA GLU A 72 -8.29 -2.47 8.95
C GLU A 72 -8.79 -3.33 7.78
N ILE A 73 -9.70 -4.28 8.04
CA ILE A 73 -10.30 -5.16 7.03
C ILE A 73 -11.72 -4.67 6.71
N ALA A 74 -11.96 -4.31 5.45
CA ALA A 74 -13.26 -3.91 4.96
C ALA A 74 -14.20 -5.11 4.92
N LYS A 75 -15.48 -4.86 5.24
CA LYS A 75 -16.51 -5.90 5.37
C LYS A 75 -16.67 -6.78 4.11
N GLU A 76 -16.39 -6.23 2.94
CA GLU A 76 -16.47 -6.94 1.65
C GLU A 76 -15.50 -8.12 1.55
N PHE A 77 -14.40 -8.10 2.29
CA PHE A 77 -13.45 -9.20 2.34
C PHE A 77 -13.77 -10.25 3.41
N CYS A 78 -14.71 -9.96 4.30
CA CYS A 78 -15.12 -10.87 5.36
C CYS A 78 -16.14 -11.89 4.83
N LYS A 79 -16.21 -13.06 5.49
CA LYS A 79 -17.21 -14.08 5.18
C LYS A 79 -18.64 -13.52 5.28
N PRO A 80 -19.53 -13.88 4.35
CA PRO A 80 -20.92 -13.44 4.38
C PRO A 80 -21.66 -13.98 5.61
N GLY A 81 -22.60 -13.21 6.14
CA GLY A 81 -23.43 -13.61 7.28
C GLY A 81 -22.76 -13.47 8.66
N VAL A 82 -21.51 -13.03 8.72
CA VAL A 82 -20.80 -12.77 9.99
C VAL A 82 -21.18 -11.40 10.55
N ASP A 83 -21.61 -11.38 11.82
CA ASP A 83 -21.78 -10.14 12.58
C ASP A 83 -20.43 -9.64 13.10
N LEU A 84 -19.81 -8.71 12.35
CA LEU A 84 -18.50 -8.13 12.68
C LEU A 84 -18.46 -7.40 14.02
N SER A 85 -19.61 -7.06 14.63
CA SER A 85 -19.62 -6.43 15.96
C SER A 85 -19.32 -7.40 17.10
N ARG A 86 -19.46 -8.72 16.84
CA ARG A 86 -19.31 -9.79 17.82
C ARG A 86 -18.31 -10.86 17.41
N ALA A 87 -17.97 -10.93 16.12
CA ALA A 87 -17.05 -11.91 15.58
C ALA A 87 -15.59 -11.50 15.81
N GLY A 88 -14.73 -12.49 16.08
CA GLY A 88 -13.28 -12.32 16.01
C GLY A 88 -12.77 -12.54 14.59
N ILE A 89 -11.50 -12.21 14.35
CA ILE A 89 -10.91 -12.34 13.02
C ILE A 89 -10.98 -13.77 12.45
N LYS A 90 -10.89 -14.80 13.30
CA LYS A 90 -10.93 -16.22 12.88
C LYS A 90 -12.26 -16.59 12.22
N ASP A 91 -13.34 -15.96 12.66
CA ASP A 91 -14.67 -16.20 12.13
C ASP A 91 -14.91 -15.40 10.84
N ALA A 92 -14.26 -14.23 10.72
CA ALA A 92 -14.44 -13.31 9.60
C ALA A 92 -13.54 -13.60 8.39
N ILE A 93 -12.30 -14.07 8.59
CA ILE A 93 -11.28 -14.23 7.54
C ILE A 93 -10.70 -15.65 7.55
N SER A 94 -10.15 -16.09 6.41
CA SER A 94 -9.47 -17.39 6.31
C SER A 94 -8.18 -17.29 5.51
N GLU A 95 -7.28 -18.23 5.76
CA GLU A 95 -6.06 -18.39 4.95
C GLU A 95 -6.44 -18.64 3.48
N GLY A 96 -5.64 -18.10 2.56
CA GLY A 96 -5.92 -18.11 1.12
C GLY A 96 -6.87 -17.00 0.64
N THR A 97 -7.46 -16.21 1.54
CA THR A 97 -8.30 -15.06 1.12
C THR A 97 -7.46 -14.04 0.37
N GLU A 98 -7.87 -13.69 -0.84
CA GLU A 98 -7.25 -12.61 -1.62
C GLU A 98 -7.83 -11.26 -1.23
N LEU A 99 -6.97 -10.27 -1.03
CA LEU A 99 -7.33 -8.94 -0.54
C LEU A 99 -6.62 -7.87 -1.36
N LEU A 100 -7.26 -6.72 -1.56
CA LEU A 100 -6.56 -5.51 -1.97
C LEU A 100 -6.04 -4.80 -0.70
N VAL A 101 -4.74 -4.53 -0.64
CA VAL A 101 -4.08 -3.94 0.52
C VAL A 101 -3.25 -2.72 0.14
N GLN A 102 -3.25 -1.72 1.00
CA GLN A 102 -2.39 -0.55 0.92
C GLN A 102 -1.38 -0.54 2.06
N VAL A 103 -0.14 -0.16 1.77
CA VAL A 103 0.92 0.00 2.78
C VAL A 103 0.70 1.30 3.54
N GLU A 104 0.30 1.21 4.81
CA GLU A 104 0.15 2.37 5.69
C GLU A 104 1.50 2.79 6.29
N LYS A 105 2.29 1.80 6.71
CA LYS A 105 3.63 1.98 7.28
C LYS A 105 4.59 0.96 6.68
N GLU A 106 5.73 1.45 6.25
CA GLU A 106 6.79 0.61 5.70
C GLU A 106 7.38 -0.33 6.75
N GLU A 107 8.11 -1.34 6.27
CA GLU A 107 8.85 -2.27 7.10
C GLU A 107 9.81 -1.53 8.03
N ARG A 108 9.87 -1.97 9.29
CA ARG A 108 10.77 -1.37 10.28
C ARG A 108 11.52 -2.46 11.03
N GLY A 109 12.83 -2.52 10.77
CA GLY A 109 13.70 -3.53 11.36
C GLY A 109 13.23 -4.93 10.97
N ASN A 110 12.82 -5.73 11.96
CA ASN A 110 12.35 -7.09 11.73
C ASN A 110 10.83 -7.21 11.53
N LYS A 111 10.08 -6.11 11.60
CA LYS A 111 8.62 -6.11 11.44
C LYS A 111 8.25 -5.84 9.99
N GLY A 112 7.36 -6.68 9.44
CA GLY A 112 6.74 -6.44 8.14
C GLY A 112 5.92 -5.15 8.10
N ALA A 113 5.52 -4.73 6.91
CA ALA A 113 4.75 -3.51 6.70
C ALA A 113 3.37 -3.58 7.38
N ALA A 114 2.86 -2.44 7.86
CA ALA A 114 1.48 -2.34 8.30
C ALA A 114 0.57 -2.09 7.09
N LEU A 115 -0.49 -2.87 6.97
CA LEU A 115 -1.40 -2.87 5.84
C LEU A 115 -2.80 -2.44 6.24
N THR A 116 -3.55 -1.91 5.28
CA THR A 116 -4.99 -1.67 5.39
C THR A 116 -5.70 -2.05 4.10
N THR A 117 -6.97 -2.45 4.19
CA THR A 117 -7.84 -2.63 3.02
C THR A 117 -8.69 -1.37 2.73
N PHE A 118 -8.67 -0.38 3.63
CA PHE A 118 -9.31 0.91 3.42
C PHE A 118 -8.42 1.78 2.52
N ILE A 119 -8.53 1.54 1.22
CA ILE A 119 -7.71 2.22 0.23
C ILE A 119 -7.97 3.73 0.24
N SER A 120 -6.88 4.49 0.33
CA SER A 120 -6.86 5.94 0.16
C SER A 120 -6.10 6.31 -1.11
N ILE A 121 -6.72 7.17 -1.93
CA ILE A 121 -6.14 7.68 -3.17
C ILE A 121 -6.09 9.20 -3.05
N ALA A 122 -4.99 9.71 -2.49
CA ALA A 122 -4.79 11.14 -2.31
C ALA A 122 -4.56 11.82 -3.66
N GLY A 123 -5.42 12.80 -3.97
CA GLY A 123 -5.22 13.70 -5.08
C GLY A 123 -4.47 14.95 -4.65
N ARG A 124 -4.22 15.85 -5.60
CA ARG A 124 -3.62 17.16 -5.29
C ARG A 124 -4.48 18.01 -4.34
N TYR A 125 -5.80 17.80 -4.37
CA TYR A 125 -6.78 18.67 -3.70
C TYR A 125 -7.75 17.92 -2.79
N LEU A 126 -7.69 16.59 -2.73
CA LEU A 126 -8.62 15.71 -2.02
C LEU A 126 -7.86 14.56 -1.35
#